data_AF-A0A7X2KIQ9-F1
#
_entry.id   AF-A0A7X2KIQ9-F1
#
_cell.length_a   1.000
_cell.length_b   1.000
_cell.length_c   1.000
_cell.angle_alpha   90.00
_cell.angle_beta   90.00
_cell.angle_gamma   90.00
#
_symmetry.space_group_name_H-M   'P 1'
#
loop_
_entity.id
_entity.type
_entity.pdbx_description
1 polymer ?
#
loop_
_entity_poly.entity_id
_entity_poly.type
_entity_poly.pdbx_seq_one_letter_code
_entity_poly.pdbx_strand_id
1 'polypeptide(L)'
;MTSSYGSRITLQPVQITGFNTPEAKTVEVTANQTIRLVYVRKTFPITVQYVDEEGNLLDENKQLSARYDTEITLQPSEITGYLTPVLQTVRVTGATTIKFVYTRQELPI
;
A
#
# COMPACT_ATOMS: atom_id res chain seq x y z
N MET A 1 13.14 -33.69 -0.39
CA MET A 1 13.23 -33.96 -1.83
C MET A 1 14.67 -34.37 -2.14
N THR A 2 14.94 -35.64 -2.42
CA THR A 2 16.27 -36.11 -2.86
C THR A 2 16.27 -36.20 -4.38
N SER A 3 16.73 -35.14 -5.03
CA SER A 3 16.88 -35.08 -6.49
C SER A 3 18.28 -35.59 -6.88
N SER A 4 18.36 -36.34 -7.96
CA SER A 4 19.64 -36.84 -8.51
C SER A 4 20.48 -35.72 -9.13
N TYR A 5 21.81 -35.87 -9.06
CA TYR A 5 22.77 -35.02 -9.78
C TYR A 5 22.41 -34.96 -11.28
N GLY A 6 22.41 -33.76 -11.86
CA GLY A 6 22.02 -33.48 -13.26
C GLY A 6 20.51 -33.34 -13.50
N SER A 7 19.66 -33.51 -12.47
CA SER A 7 18.21 -33.31 -12.61
C SER A 7 17.83 -31.83 -12.55
N ARG A 8 16.79 -31.43 -13.28
CA ARG A 8 16.20 -30.08 -13.20
C ARG A 8 15.06 -30.08 -12.19
N ILE A 9 15.09 -29.13 -11.27
CA ILE A 9 13.98 -28.83 -10.35
C ILE A 9 13.38 -27.50 -10.79
N THR A 10 12.05 -27.47 -10.91
CA THR A 10 11.30 -26.22 -11.11
C THR A 10 10.60 -25.85 -9.81
N LEU A 11 10.90 -24.67 -9.30
CA LEU A 11 10.22 -24.09 -8.15
C LEU A 11 9.06 -23.23 -8.65
N GLN A 12 7.85 -23.60 -8.22
CA GLN A 12 6.63 -22.84 -8.45
C GLN A 12 6.40 -21.89 -7.25
N PRO A 13 6.48 -20.57 -7.46
CA PRO A 13 6.22 -19.59 -6.41
C PRO A 13 4.75 -19.62 -6.00
N VAL A 14 4.49 -19.38 -4.72
CA VAL A 14 3.12 -19.29 -4.18
C VAL A 14 2.72 -17.83 -4.07
N GLN A 15 1.43 -17.54 -4.24
CA GLN A 15 0.93 -16.20 -4.01
C GLN A 15 1.03 -15.86 -2.52
N ILE A 16 1.53 -14.66 -2.20
CA ILE A 16 1.57 -14.12 -0.84
C ILE A 16 0.84 -12.77 -0.86
N THR A 17 -0.14 -12.61 0.04
CA THR A 17 -0.92 -11.38 0.15
C THR A 17 0.00 -10.17 0.28
N GLY A 18 -0.21 -9.17 -0.57
CA GLY A 18 0.59 -7.94 -0.53
C GLY A 18 1.97 -8.02 -1.17
N PHE A 19 2.35 -9.15 -1.80
CA PHE A 19 3.60 -9.28 -2.56
C PHE A 19 3.34 -9.65 -4.02
N ASN A 20 4.22 -9.19 -4.90
CA ASN A 20 4.31 -9.66 -6.26
C ASN A 20 4.86 -11.08 -6.27
N THR A 21 4.23 -11.94 -7.05
CA THR A 21 4.67 -13.32 -7.22
C THR A 21 5.79 -13.36 -8.25
N PRO A 22 7.00 -13.84 -7.89
CA PRO A 22 8.09 -13.95 -8.84
C PRO A 22 7.78 -15.02 -9.89
N GLU A 23 8.57 -15.04 -10.96
CA GLU A 23 8.48 -16.10 -11.97
C GLU A 23 9.00 -17.44 -11.44
N ALA A 24 8.53 -18.53 -12.06
CA ALA A 24 9.03 -19.86 -11.76
C ALA A 24 10.52 -19.97 -12.07
N LYS A 25 11.27 -20.59 -11.14
CA LYS A 25 12.72 -20.74 -11.27
C LYS A 25 13.08 -22.20 -11.50
N THR A 26 13.70 -22.49 -12.64
CA THR A 26 14.23 -23.82 -12.94
C THR A 26 15.72 -23.84 -12.70
N VAL A 27 16.20 -24.82 -11.92
CA VAL A 27 17.62 -24.96 -11.56
C VAL A 27 18.04 -26.41 -11.74
N GLU A 28 19.22 -26.62 -12.31
CA GLU A 28 19.85 -27.92 -12.39
C GLU A 28 20.57 -28.25 -11.07
N VAL A 29 20.45 -29.49 -10.60
CA VAL A 29 21.06 -29.96 -9.36
C VAL A 29 22.44 -30.50 -9.69
N THR A 30 23.47 -29.68 -9.51
CA THR A 30 24.87 -30.09 -9.71
C THR A 30 25.64 -30.25 -8.40
N ALA A 31 25.08 -29.77 -7.29
CA ALA A 31 25.60 -29.94 -5.95
C ALA A 31 24.49 -29.62 -4.93
N ASN A 32 24.81 -29.75 -3.64
CA ASN A 32 23.98 -29.19 -2.58
C ASN A 32 23.90 -27.67 -2.75
N GLN A 33 22.68 -27.16 -2.96
CA GLN A 33 22.43 -25.74 -3.21
C GLN A 33 21.17 -25.25 -2.49
N THR A 34 21.18 -23.98 -2.08
CA THR A 34 20.00 -23.30 -1.56
C THR A 34 19.44 -22.37 -2.62
N ILE A 35 18.18 -22.57 -3.01
CA ILE A 35 17.50 -21.70 -3.98
C ILE A 35 16.58 -20.75 -3.23
N ARG A 36 16.69 -19.45 -3.52
CA ARG A 36 15.85 -18.39 -2.93
C ARG A 36 14.93 -17.79 -3.99
N LEU A 37 13.69 -17.53 -3.60
CA LEU A 37 12.73 -16.71 -4.33
C LEU A 37 12.61 -15.36 -3.62
N VAL A 38 12.63 -14.27 -4.37
CA VAL A 38 12.50 -12.91 -3.83
C VAL A 38 11.11 -12.41 -4.12
N TYR A 39 10.40 -12.04 -3.05
CA TYR A 39 9.07 -11.44 -3.12
C TYR A 39 9.18 -9.94 -2.88
N VAL A 40 8.58 -9.13 -3.75
CA VAL A 40 8.59 -7.68 -3.66
C VAL A 40 7.22 -7.21 -3.21
N ARG A 41 7.14 -6.35 -2.18
CA ARG A 41 5.86 -5.79 -1.72
C ARG A 41 5.16 -5.07 -2.87
N LYS A 42 3.86 -5.31 -3.02
CA LYS A 42 2.99 -4.55 -3.94
C LYS A 42 2.94 -3.09 -3.50
N THR A 43 2.77 -2.20 -4.46
CA THR A 43 2.48 -0.79 -4.22
C THR A 43 0.99 -0.57 -4.48
N PHE A 44 0.33 0.12 -3.56
CA PHE A 44 -1.10 0.43 -3.66
C PHE A 44 -1.33 1.94 -3.76
N PRO A 45 -2.31 2.37 -4.57
CA PRO A 45 -2.70 3.76 -4.66
C PRO A 45 -3.47 4.19 -3.40
N ILE A 46 -3.29 5.43 -3.00
CA ILE A 46 -3.99 6.08 -1.91
C ILE A 46 -4.60 7.38 -2.42
N THR A 47 -5.91 7.52 -2.29
CA THR A 47 -6.62 8.76 -2.57
C THR A 47 -6.88 9.49 -1.25
N VAL A 48 -6.46 10.75 -1.15
CA VAL A 48 -6.79 11.62 -0.02
C VAL A 48 -7.87 12.60 -0.49
N GLN A 49 -8.99 12.65 0.22
CA GLN A 49 -10.11 13.53 -0.05
C GLN A 49 -10.26 14.56 1.06
N TYR A 50 -10.56 15.80 0.68
CA TYR A 50 -10.85 16.90 1.58
C TYR A 50 -12.30 17.31 1.35
N VAL A 51 -13.18 16.97 2.28
CA VAL A 51 -14.63 17.19 2.14
C VAL A 51 -15.22 17.90 3.34
N ASP A 52 -16.37 18.53 3.16
CA ASP A 52 -17.19 18.99 4.27
C ASP A 52 -18.04 17.85 4.87
N GLU A 53 -18.86 18.19 5.87
CA GLU A 53 -19.77 17.27 6.57
C GLU A 53 -20.88 16.70 5.66
N GLU A 54 -21.20 17.38 4.56
CA GLU A 54 -22.17 16.93 3.55
C GLU A 54 -21.51 16.03 2.49
N GLY A 55 -20.17 15.97 2.46
CA GLY A 55 -19.39 15.18 1.52
C GLY A 55 -19.01 15.93 0.24
N ASN A 56 -19.19 17.25 0.18
CA ASN A 56 -18.75 18.07 -0.94
C ASN A 56 -17.23 18.23 -0.91
N LEU A 57 -16.57 18.17 -2.07
CA LEU A 57 -15.13 18.40 -2.17
C LEU A 57 -14.81 19.88 -1.92
N LEU A 58 -13.89 20.11 -0.99
CA LEU A 58 -13.39 21.43 -0.63
C LEU A 58 -12.04 21.77 -1.30
N ASP A 59 -11.30 20.74 -1.72
CA ASP A 59 -10.02 20.86 -2.40
C ASP A 59 -9.83 19.66 -3.36
N GLU A 60 -8.84 19.74 -4.24
CA GLU A 60 -8.48 18.66 -5.15
C GLU A 60 -8.01 17.41 -4.38
N ASN A 61 -8.39 16.23 -4.88
CA ASN A 61 -7.93 14.98 -4.33
C ASN A 61 -6.41 14.82 -4.51
N LYS A 62 -5.71 14.44 -3.45
CA LYS A 62 -4.29 14.09 -3.56
C LYS A 62 -4.12 12.59 -3.79
N GLN A 63 -3.25 12.27 -4.74
CA GLN A 63 -2.88 10.89 -5.07
C GLN A 63 -1.51 10.56 -4.49
N LEU A 64 -1.45 9.50 -3.71
CA LEU A 64 -0.24 8.97 -3.10
C LEU A 64 -0.12 7.49 -3.44
N SER A 65 1.04 6.91 -3.13
CA SER A 65 1.23 5.48 -3.19
C SER A 65 2.13 5.01 -2.07
N ALA A 66 1.86 3.81 -1.56
CA ALA A 66 2.68 3.20 -0.53
C ALA A 66 2.80 1.70 -0.76
N ARG A 67 3.86 1.11 -0.24
CA ARG A 67 4.04 -0.34 -0.26
C ARG A 67 3.05 -1.00 0.70
N TYR A 68 2.73 -2.25 0.41
CA TYR A 68 1.97 -3.09 1.32
C TYR A 68 2.61 -3.09 2.71
N ASP A 69 1.74 -3.06 3.71
CA ASP A 69 2.09 -3.11 5.12
C ASP A 69 2.88 -1.88 5.63
N THR A 70 2.92 -0.80 4.84
CA THR A 70 3.43 0.49 5.29
C THR A 70 2.36 1.21 6.09
N GLU A 71 2.73 1.71 7.27
CA GLU A 71 1.95 2.69 8.00
C GLU A 71 2.28 4.10 7.50
N ILE A 72 1.26 4.89 7.19
CA ILE A 72 1.40 6.28 6.80
C ILE A 72 0.62 7.16 7.75
N THR A 73 1.17 8.33 8.06
CA THR A 73 0.48 9.38 8.80
C THR A 73 0.33 10.58 7.87
N LEU A 74 -0.89 11.06 7.72
CA LEU A 74 -1.23 12.20 6.88
C LEU A 74 -1.69 13.36 7.74
N GLN A 75 -1.10 14.52 7.51
CA GLN A 75 -1.51 15.78 8.10
C GLN A 75 -2.44 16.51 7.11
N PRO A 76 -3.67 16.87 7.51
CA PRO A 76 -4.57 17.65 6.67
C PRO A 76 -4.02 19.07 6.45
N SER A 77 -4.32 19.63 5.29
CA SER A 77 -4.03 21.04 4.98
C SER A 77 -5.12 21.92 5.58
N GLU A 78 -4.78 23.15 5.96
CA GLU A 78 -5.77 24.14 6.38
C GLU A 78 -6.61 24.60 5.18
N ILE A 79 -7.90 24.80 5.38
CA ILE A 79 -8.82 25.31 4.36
C ILE A 79 -9.54 26.52 4.96
N THR A 80 -9.43 27.68 4.30
CA THR A 80 -10.00 28.94 4.79
C THR A 80 -11.50 28.81 5.05
N GLY A 81 -11.94 29.20 6.24
CA GLY A 81 -13.35 29.12 6.65
C GLY A 81 -13.77 27.77 7.21
N TYR A 82 -12.84 26.83 7.42
CA TYR A 82 -13.09 25.52 8.00
C TYR A 82 -12.11 25.19 9.13
N LEU A 83 -12.56 24.38 10.08
CA LEU A 83 -11.73 23.78 11.12
C LEU A 83 -10.90 22.63 10.53
N THR A 84 -9.59 22.67 10.77
CA THR A 84 -8.68 21.62 10.32
C THR A 84 -8.88 20.35 11.15
N PRO A 85 -9.20 19.20 10.52
CA PRO A 85 -9.36 17.95 11.24
C PRO A 85 -8.02 17.44 11.80
N VAL A 86 -8.08 16.43 12.66
CA VAL A 86 -6.88 15.78 13.20
C VAL A 86 -6.16 14.94 12.13
N LEU A 87 -4.86 14.73 12.31
CA LEU A 87 -4.08 13.80 11.49
C LEU A 87 -4.68 12.38 11.53
N GLN A 88 -4.46 11.62 10.46
CA GLN A 88 -4.90 10.23 10.36
C GLN A 88 -3.72 9.31 10.07
N THR A 89 -3.69 8.16 10.74
CA THR A 89 -2.70 7.11 10.54
C THR A 89 -3.38 5.86 10.00
N VAL A 90 -2.88 5.33 8.88
CA VAL A 90 -3.47 4.19 8.18
C VAL A 90 -2.39 3.20 7.76
N ARG A 91 -2.66 1.90 7.95
CA ARG A 91 -1.82 0.81 7.44
C ARG A 91 -2.31 0.35 6.08
N VAL A 92 -1.44 0.43 5.08
CA VAL A 92 -1.79 0.21 3.67
C VAL A 92 -1.77 -1.28 3.36
N THR A 93 -2.97 -1.87 3.28
CA THR A 93 -3.13 -3.29 2.94
C THR A 93 -3.71 -3.51 1.53
N GLY A 94 -4.10 -2.43 0.86
CA GLY A 94 -4.71 -2.40 -0.46
C GLY A 94 -4.90 -0.96 -0.95
N ALA A 95 -5.61 -0.80 -2.07
CA ALA A 95 -6.04 0.53 -2.52
C ALA A 95 -6.90 1.17 -1.44
N THR A 96 -6.57 2.40 -1.03
CA THR A 96 -7.16 3.04 0.15
C THR A 96 -7.66 4.44 -0.19
N THR A 97 -8.79 4.85 0.37
CA THR A 97 -9.26 6.24 0.33
C THR A 97 -9.32 6.79 1.75
N ILE A 98 -8.61 7.88 2.00
CA ILE A 98 -8.56 8.57 3.30
C ILE A 98 -9.33 9.87 3.14
N LYS A 99 -10.30 10.10 4.03
CA LYS A 99 -11.18 11.26 3.98
C LYS A 99 -10.93 12.13 5.20
N PHE A 100 -10.51 13.37 4.97
CA PHE A 100 -10.51 14.43 5.96
C PHE A 100 -11.82 15.20 5.84
N VAL A 101 -12.62 15.16 6.90
CA VAL A 101 -13.91 15.87 7.00
C VAL A 101 -13.66 17.17 7.74
N TYR A 102 -14.04 18.29 7.12
CA TYR A 102 -13.86 19.64 7.63
C TYR A 102 -15.20 20.20 8.09
N THR A 103 -15.22 20.78 9.27
CA THR A 103 -16.40 21.47 9.82
C THR A 103 -16.27 22.96 9.54
N ARG A 104 -17.34 23.60 9.07
CA ARG A 104 -17.33 25.04 8.78
C ARG A 104 -17.04 25.84 10.06
N GLN A 105 -16.12 26.80 9.96
CA GLN A 105 -15.76 27.64 11.09
C GLN A 105 -16.83 28.73 11.28
N GLU A 106 -17.52 28.70 12.42
CA GLU A 106 -18.40 29.79 12.83
C GLU A 106 -17.54 30.90 13.47
N LEU A 107 -17.66 32.12 12.95
CA LEU A 107 -17.04 33.28 13.60
C LEU A 107 -17.94 33.70 14.78
N PRO A 108 -17.37 33.91 15.98
CA PRO A 108 -18.14 34.50 17.07
C PRO A 108 -18.66 35.89 16.65
N ILE A 109 -19.94 36.14 16.94
CA ILE A 109 -20.65 37.40 16.69
C ILE A 109 -20.10 38.50 17.60
#